data_AF-A0A7V2AU50-F1
#
_entry.id   AF-A0A7V2AU50-F1
#
_cell.length_a   1.000
_cell.length_b   1.000
_cell.length_c   1.000
_cell.angle_alpha   90.00
_cell.angle_beta   90.00
_cell.angle_gamma   90.00
#
_symmetry.space_group_name_H-M   'P 1'
#
loop_
_entity.id
_entity.type
_entity.pdbx_description
1 polymer ?
#
loop_
_entity_poly.entity_id
_entity_poly.type
_entity_poly.pdbx_seq_one_letter_code
_entity_poly.pdbx_strand_id
1 'polypeptide(L)'
;GRFDITIGGENREILVPTDDMCEVSWIPRQGDLVSYLLPNPTSSSTSITVDIPKSYYDPSGGQEESAGPARLCSAPLVEVLTPVDIGVFNIRGQRLSTVYSGRLYGETRTFTWDGTDRRGMPVAPGVYFLRVVAGGRTAVKKVVVIR
;
A
#
# COMPACT_ATOMS: atom_id res chain seq x y z
N GLY A 1 9.43 5.90 22.13
CA GLY A 1 10.66 5.15 22.47
C GLY A 1 11.88 6.05 22.34
N ARG A 2 13.01 5.68 22.98
CA ARG A 2 14.28 6.42 22.93
C ARG A 2 15.20 5.71 21.93
N PHE A 3 15.71 6.45 20.95
CA PHE A 3 16.57 5.91 19.89
C PHE A 3 17.78 6.82 19.70
N ASP A 4 18.96 6.20 19.61
CA ASP A 4 20.19 6.88 19.24
C ASP A 4 20.44 6.65 17.75
N ILE A 5 20.52 7.74 16.99
CA ILE A 5 20.84 7.68 15.57
C ILE A 5 21.94 8.69 15.24
N THR A 6 22.82 8.30 14.32
CA THR A 6 23.88 9.15 13.82
C THR A 6 23.44 9.79 12.51
N ILE A 7 23.30 11.12 12.50
CA ILE A 7 22.98 11.89 11.29
C ILE A 7 24.15 12.84 11.02
N GLY A 8 24.79 12.71 9.87
CA GLY A 8 25.92 13.57 9.49
C GLY A 8 27.17 13.40 10.35
N GLY A 9 27.31 12.28 11.07
CA GLY A 9 28.46 11.99 11.94
C GLY A 9 28.29 12.40 13.41
N GLU A 10 27.21 13.11 13.76
CA GLU A 10 26.87 13.41 15.16
C GLU A 10 25.82 12.44 15.69
N ASN A 11 26.04 11.94 16.90
CA ASN A 11 25.09 11.06 17.57
C ASN A 11 24.00 11.91 18.21
N ARG A 12 22.74 11.68 17.83
CA ARG A 12 21.59 12.40 18.36
C ARG A 12 20.61 11.43 18.99
N GLU A 13 20.23 11.79 20.21
CA GLU A 13 19.20 11.11 20.96
C GLU A 13 17.84 11.67 20.58
N ILE A 14 16.96 10.79 20.09
CA ILE A 14 15.58 11.15 19.76
C ILE A 14 14.65 10.46 20.76
N LEU A 15 13.92 11.30 21.48
CA LEU A 15 12.80 10.90 22.33
C LEU A 15 11.51 11.02 21.52
N VAL A 16 10.94 9.87 21.14
CA VAL A 16 9.64 9.82 20.45
C VAL A 16 8.55 9.54 21.50
N PRO A 17 7.69 10.50 21.85
CA PRO A 17 6.52 10.23 22.68
C PRO A 17 5.57 9.30 21.92
N THR A 18 5.02 8.29 22.60
CA THR A 18 4.27 7.17 21.99
C THR A 18 2.98 7.60 21.28
N ASP A 19 2.52 8.85 21.46
CA ASP A 19 1.35 9.42 20.76
C ASP A 19 1.71 10.05 19.40
N ASP A 20 2.98 10.40 19.17
CA ASP A 20 3.48 10.98 17.92
C ASP A 20 4.26 9.93 17.13
N MET A 21 3.59 8.84 16.76
CA MET A 21 4.15 7.91 15.79
C MET A 21 4.16 8.61 14.43
N CYS A 22 5.27 9.29 14.15
CA CYS A 22 5.44 10.31 13.12
C CYS A 22 4.88 9.91 11.75
N GLU A 23 4.23 10.89 11.10
CA GLU A 23 3.74 10.96 9.72
C GLU A 23 4.61 10.24 8.66
N VAL A 24 5.93 10.15 8.89
CA VAL A 24 6.90 9.46 8.02
C VAL A 24 6.80 7.93 8.04
N SER A 25 6.22 7.32 9.08
CA SER A 25 6.00 5.86 9.11
C SER A 25 4.83 5.40 8.23
N TRP A 26 4.03 6.36 7.74
CA TRP A 26 2.90 6.11 6.84
C TRP A 26 3.33 6.08 5.37
N ILE A 27 4.56 6.45 5.03
CA ILE A 27 4.99 6.53 3.64
C ILE A 27 5.69 5.22 3.26
N PRO A 28 5.25 4.51 2.21
CA PRO A 28 6.01 3.39 1.66
C PRO A 28 7.46 3.82 1.36
N ARG A 29 8.45 2.99 1.70
CA ARG A 29 9.85 3.31 1.35
C ARG A 29 9.98 3.37 -0.16
N GLN A 30 11.00 4.09 -0.65
CA GLN A 30 11.24 4.19 -2.09
C GLN A 30 11.30 2.80 -2.73
N GLY A 31 10.38 2.51 -3.65
CA GLY A 31 10.28 1.22 -4.33
C GLY A 31 9.35 0.20 -3.68
N ASP A 32 8.84 0.42 -2.47
CA ASP A 32 7.84 -0.46 -1.84
C ASP A 32 6.41 -0.09 -2.29
N LEU A 33 5.55 -1.09 -2.51
CA LEU A 33 4.14 -0.86 -2.84
C LEU A 33 3.33 -0.40 -1.62
N VAL A 34 3.74 -0.81 -0.42
CA VAL A 34 2.98 -0.60 0.80
C VAL A 34 3.88 -0.27 1.99
N SER A 35 3.36 0.52 2.93
CA SER A 35 4.03 0.86 4.18
C SER A 35 4.12 -0.33 5.14
N TYR A 36 4.74 -0.10 6.31
CA TYR A 36 4.52 -0.97 7.47
C TYR A 36 3.07 -0.85 7.96
N LEU A 37 2.56 -1.92 8.59
CA LEU A 37 1.25 -1.92 9.22
C LEU A 37 1.31 -1.17 10.55
N LEU A 38 0.32 -0.32 10.81
CA LEU A 38 0.28 0.51 12.02
C LEU A 38 -1.15 0.62 12.59
N PRO A 39 -1.34 0.50 13.91
CA PRO A 39 -0.36 0.01 14.89
C PRO A 39 -0.04 -1.47 14.68
N ASN A 40 1.20 -1.86 14.97
CA ASN A 40 1.64 -3.26 14.96
C ASN A 40 2.04 -3.70 16.39
N PRO A 41 1.31 -4.60 17.06
CA PRO A 41 -0.11 -4.91 17.00
C PRO A 41 -0.79 -4.55 18.34
N THR A 42 -1.39 -3.36 18.47
CA THR A 42 -2.22 -2.99 19.63
C THR A 42 -3.20 -1.88 19.28
N SER A 43 -4.38 -2.24 18.76
CA SER A 43 -5.71 -1.65 19.02
C SER A 43 -6.71 -2.18 17.99
N SER A 44 -7.99 -1.79 18.12
CA SER A 44 -9.16 -2.25 17.35
C SER A 44 -9.10 -2.10 15.83
N SER A 45 -8.01 -1.60 15.25
CA SER A 45 -7.85 -1.49 13.79
C SER A 45 -6.38 -1.49 13.36
N THR A 46 -6.12 -1.89 12.12
CA THR A 46 -4.82 -1.91 11.46
C THR A 46 -4.89 -1.09 10.18
N SER A 47 -4.03 -0.08 10.05
CA SER A 47 -3.91 0.75 8.86
C SER A 47 -2.70 0.37 8.01
N ILE A 48 -2.84 0.53 6.70
CA ILE A 48 -1.77 0.39 5.71
C ILE A 48 -1.84 1.55 4.72
N THR A 49 -0.68 2.06 4.32
CA THR A 49 -0.59 3.00 3.21
C THR A 49 -0.09 2.28 1.96
N VAL A 50 -0.68 2.59 0.82
CA VAL A 50 -0.39 2.00 -0.49
C VAL A 50 0.06 3.11 -1.43
N ASP A 51 1.21 2.92 -2.07
CA ASP A 51 1.70 3.76 -3.18
C ASP A 51 1.10 3.23 -4.49
N ILE A 52 -0.01 3.82 -4.95
CA ILE A 52 -0.71 3.33 -6.14
C ILE A 52 0.10 3.78 -7.37
N PRO A 53 0.62 2.84 -8.19
CA PRO A 53 1.39 3.21 -9.37
C PRO A 53 0.50 3.91 -10.38
N LYS A 54 1.02 4.99 -10.98
CA LYS A 54 0.37 5.65 -12.11
C LYS A 54 0.34 4.71 -13.31
N SER A 55 -0.84 4.57 -13.90
CA SER A 55 -1.02 3.88 -15.18
C SER A 55 -1.25 4.93 -16.25
N TYR A 56 -0.68 4.73 -17.43
CA TYR A 56 -0.84 5.64 -18.56
C TYR A 56 -1.42 4.89 -19.75
N TYR A 57 -2.35 5.53 -20.45
CA TYR A 57 -2.84 5.09 -21.75
C TYR A 57 -2.24 5.98 -22.84
N ASP A 58 -1.77 5.35 -23.91
CA ASP A 58 -1.38 6.06 -25.13
C ASP A 58 -2.61 6.18 -26.03
N PRO A 59 -3.20 7.39 -26.17
CA PRO A 59 -4.35 7.59 -27.04
C PRO A 59 -4.03 7.46 -28.53
N SER A 60 -2.75 7.43 -28.92
CA SER A 60 -2.34 7.27 -30.31
C SER A 60 -2.36 5.83 -30.80
N GLY A 61 -2.49 4.85 -29.90
CA GLY A 61 -2.77 3.44 -30.24
C GLY A 61 -1.76 2.79 -31.19
N GLY A 62 -0.52 3.30 -31.27
CA GLY A 62 0.45 2.89 -32.28
C GLY A 62 0.93 1.45 -32.10
N GLN A 63 0.31 0.50 -32.80
CA GLN A 63 1.03 -0.67 -33.29
C GLN A 63 2.01 -0.16 -34.35
N GLU A 64 3.31 -0.29 -34.09
CA GLU A 64 4.35 -0.03 -35.08
C GLU A 64 4.15 -0.98 -36.28
N GLU A 65 3.57 -0.47 -37.36
CA GLU A 65 3.74 -1.04 -38.70
C GLU A 65 4.45 -0.04 -39.61
N SER A 66 5.71 -0.36 -39.91
CA SER A 66 6.49 0.02 -41.09
C SER A 66 6.82 1.51 -41.34
N ALA A 67 8.03 1.90 -40.91
CA ALA A 67 8.99 2.81 -41.56
C ALA A 67 8.46 3.90 -42.52
N GLY A 68 8.28 5.12 -41.99
CA GLY A 68 8.22 6.40 -42.71
C GLY A 68 8.74 7.52 -41.78
N PRO A 69 9.16 8.70 -42.28
CA PRO A 69 9.91 9.67 -41.48
C PRO A 69 9.10 10.06 -40.23
N ALA A 70 9.68 9.78 -39.07
CA ALA A 70 9.06 9.83 -37.76
C ALA A 70 8.33 11.17 -37.55
N ARG A 71 7.00 11.11 -37.45
CA ARG A 71 6.23 12.23 -36.91
C ARG A 71 6.57 12.31 -35.42
N LEU A 72 7.35 13.33 -35.05
CA LEU A 72 7.80 13.65 -33.68
C LEU A 72 6.66 14.09 -32.71
N CYS A 73 5.40 13.83 -33.07
CA CYS A 73 4.25 14.21 -32.25
C CYS A 73 3.68 12.95 -31.60
N SER A 74 4.36 12.41 -30.60
CA SER A 74 3.70 11.49 -29.66
C SER A 74 2.65 12.29 -28.89
N ALA A 75 1.39 11.85 -28.91
CA ALA A 75 0.36 12.45 -28.08
C ALA A 75 0.77 12.39 -26.59
N PRO A 76 0.41 13.37 -25.76
CA PRO A 76 0.72 13.31 -24.34
C PRO A 76 0.05 12.08 -23.72
N LEU A 77 0.82 11.28 -22.97
CA LEU A 77 0.31 10.16 -22.20
C LEU A 77 -0.77 10.64 -21.23
N VAL A 78 -1.90 9.95 -21.20
CA VAL A 78 -3.02 10.28 -20.31
C VAL A 78 -3.01 9.31 -19.13
N GLU A 79 -2.98 9.82 -17.90
CA GLU A 79 -3.10 8.99 -16.71
C GLU A 79 -4.49 8.34 -16.66
N VAL A 80 -4.53 7.04 -16.35
CA VAL A 80 -5.76 6.25 -16.22
C VAL A 80 -5.85 5.58 -14.86
N LEU A 81 -7.06 5.22 -14.47
CA LEU A 81 -7.33 4.54 -13.20
C LEU A 81 -6.68 3.15 -13.14
N THR A 82 -5.83 2.94 -12.14
CA THR A 82 -5.17 1.68 -11.80
C THR A 82 -6.12 0.78 -11.00
N PRO A 83 -6.30 -0.50 -11.36
CA PRO A 83 -7.10 -1.44 -10.56
C PRO A 83 -6.40 -1.75 -9.23
N VAL A 84 -7.15 -1.70 -8.13
CA VAL A 84 -6.66 -1.94 -6.77
C VAL A 84 -7.56 -2.94 -6.03
N ASP A 85 -6.97 -4.00 -5.48
CA ASP A 85 -7.62 -5.01 -4.62
C ASP A 85 -6.85 -5.14 -3.30
N ILE A 86 -7.53 -4.89 -2.18
CA ILE A 86 -6.99 -5.05 -0.83
C ILE A 86 -7.87 -6.03 -0.07
N GLY A 87 -7.28 -7.16 0.34
CA GLY A 87 -7.98 -8.23 1.03
C GLY A 87 -7.23 -8.77 2.23
N VAL A 88 -7.99 -9.27 3.20
CA VAL A 88 -7.46 -9.96 4.38
C VAL A 88 -7.69 -11.46 4.21
N PHE A 89 -6.66 -12.25 4.47
CA PHE A 89 -6.65 -13.69 4.24
C PHE A 89 -6.20 -14.44 5.50
N ASN A 90 -6.79 -15.62 5.73
CA ASN A 90 -6.26 -16.55 6.74
C ASN A 90 -5.06 -17.35 6.20
N ILE A 91 -4.45 -18.17 7.06
CA ILE A 91 -3.31 -19.04 6.69
C ILE A 91 -3.65 -20.07 5.60
N ARG A 92 -4.93 -20.35 5.37
CA ARG A 92 -5.41 -21.25 4.31
C ARG A 92 -5.61 -20.53 2.98
N GLY A 93 -5.31 -19.23 2.90
CA GLY A 93 -5.51 -18.41 1.70
C GLY A 93 -6.96 -18.02 1.44
N GLN A 94 -7.87 -18.22 2.40
CA GLN A 94 -9.27 -17.84 2.25
C GLN A 94 -9.43 -16.34 2.56
N ARG A 95 -10.09 -15.60 1.67
CA ARG A 95 -10.41 -14.18 1.89
C ARG A 95 -11.48 -14.05 2.97
N LEU A 96 -11.12 -13.40 4.07
CA LEU A 96 -12.00 -13.13 5.20
C LEU A 96 -12.70 -11.78 5.09
N SER A 97 -12.01 -10.78 4.54
CA SER A 97 -12.53 -9.43 4.39
C SER A 97 -11.97 -8.73 3.14
N THR A 98 -12.71 -7.75 2.65
CA THR A 98 -12.34 -6.85 1.57
C THR A 98 -12.21 -5.46 2.17
N VAL A 99 -10.99 -4.94 2.21
CA VAL A 99 -10.72 -3.57 2.69
C VAL A 99 -10.99 -2.56 1.58
N TYR A 100 -10.61 -2.89 0.35
CA TYR A 100 -10.88 -2.08 -0.82
C TYR A 100 -10.92 -2.95 -2.08
N SER A 101 -11.78 -2.61 -3.03
CA SER A 101 -11.80 -3.22 -4.37
C SER A 101 -12.36 -2.19 -5.35
N GLY A 102 -11.53 -1.71 -6.27
CA GLY A 102 -11.93 -0.64 -7.18
C GLY A 102 -10.80 -0.21 -8.12
N ARG A 103 -10.89 1.01 -8.65
CA ARG A 103 -9.83 1.61 -9.45
C ARG A 103 -9.54 3.03 -8.96
N LEU A 104 -8.26 3.39 -8.90
CA LEU A 104 -7.78 4.65 -8.32
C LEU A 104 -6.68 5.25 -9.20
N TYR A 105 -6.57 6.58 -9.22
CA TYR A 105 -5.42 7.26 -9.83
C TYR A 105 -4.15 7.00 -9.02
N GLY A 106 -2.98 7.21 -9.64
CA GLY A 106 -1.71 6.93 -8.99
C GLY A 106 -1.38 7.98 -7.94
N GLU A 107 -1.60 7.60 -6.69
CA GLU A 107 -1.49 8.42 -5.50
C GLU A 107 -1.26 7.54 -4.27
N THR A 108 -0.55 8.06 -3.28
CA THR A 108 -0.38 7.39 -1.98
C THR A 108 -1.68 7.50 -1.16
N ARG A 109 -2.23 6.37 -0.71
CA ARG A 109 -3.48 6.34 0.08
C ARG A 109 -3.46 5.37 1.23
N THR A 110 -4.14 5.73 2.31
CA THR A 110 -4.24 4.93 3.54
C THR A 110 -5.58 4.19 3.61
N PHE A 111 -5.52 2.92 4.00
CA PHE A 111 -6.66 2.04 4.19
C PHE A 111 -6.61 1.39 5.57
N THR A 112 -7.78 1.11 6.15
CA THR A 112 -7.89 0.55 7.50
C THR A 112 -8.73 -0.72 7.48
N TRP A 113 -8.25 -1.75 8.18
CA TRP A 113 -9.02 -2.94 8.52
C TRP A 113 -9.28 -2.95 10.02
N ASP A 114 -10.53 -3.12 10.44
CA ASP A 114 -11.00 -3.08 11.82
C ASP A 114 -10.92 -4.43 12.56
N GLY A 115 -10.24 -5.42 11.98
CA GLY A 115 -10.14 -6.75 12.58
C GLY A 115 -11.42 -7.59 12.44
N THR A 116 -12.34 -7.23 11.53
CA THR A 116 -13.58 -7.97 11.29
C THR A 116 -13.58 -8.79 10.00
N ASP A 117 -14.39 -9.84 9.96
CA ASP A 117 -14.67 -10.59 8.73
C ASP A 117 -15.75 -9.91 7.88
N ARG A 118 -16.09 -10.50 6.73
CA ARG A 118 -17.17 -10.05 5.82
C ARG A 118 -18.56 -9.92 6.45
N ARG A 119 -18.79 -10.46 7.65
CA ARG A 119 -20.05 -10.35 8.40
C ARG A 119 -19.98 -9.24 9.45
N GLY A 120 -18.88 -8.50 9.54
CA GLY A 120 -18.62 -7.52 10.60
C GLY A 120 -18.28 -8.17 11.93
N MET A 121 -18.01 -9.48 11.95
CA MET A 121 -17.69 -10.20 13.19
C MET A 121 -16.18 -10.12 13.46
N PRO A 122 -15.75 -9.89 14.70
CA PRO A 122 -14.32 -9.90 15.03
C PRO A 122 -13.68 -11.25 14.69
N VAL A 123 -12.55 -11.25 13.98
CA VAL A 123 -11.84 -12.50 13.64
C VAL A 123 -11.18 -13.09 14.86
N ALA A 124 -10.98 -14.42 14.94
CA ALA A 124 -10.30 -15.06 16.07
C ALA A 124 -8.86 -14.53 16.26
N PRO A 125 -8.27 -14.62 17.48
CA PRO A 125 -6.83 -14.36 17.63
C PRO A 125 -6.02 -15.29 16.72
N GLY A 126 -4.96 -14.78 16.11
CA GLY A 126 -4.16 -15.55 15.16
C GLY A 126 -3.41 -14.72 14.13
N VAL A 127 -2.84 -15.42 13.16
CA VAL A 127 -2.06 -14.82 12.06
C VAL A 127 -2.91 -14.69 10.81
N TYR A 128 -2.86 -13.51 10.21
CA TYR A 128 -3.56 -13.15 8.99
C TYR A 128 -2.61 -12.49 7.99
N PHE A 129 -3.02 -12.40 6.74
CA PHE A 129 -2.27 -11.77 5.67
C PHE A 129 -3.11 -10.70 4.98
N LEU A 130 -2.61 -9.47 4.98
CA LEU A 130 -3.16 -8.40 4.15
C LEU A 130 -2.45 -8.44 2.80
N ARG A 131 -3.19 -8.70 1.73
CA ARG A 131 -2.68 -8.67 0.35
C ARG A 131 -3.19 -7.41 -0.33
N VAL A 132 -2.27 -6.69 -0.96
CA VAL A 132 -2.53 -5.52 -1.79
C VAL A 132 -2.08 -5.83 -3.20
N VAL A 133 -2.99 -5.63 -4.16
CA VAL A 133 -2.69 -5.67 -5.60
C VAL A 133 -3.05 -4.30 -6.15
N ALA A 134 -2.12 -3.64 -6.85
CA ALA A 134 -2.35 -2.37 -7.53
C ALA A 134 -1.68 -2.39 -8.90
N GLY A 135 -2.49 -2.42 -9.97
CA GLY A 135 -2.00 -2.65 -11.33
C GLY A 135 -1.25 -3.98 -11.43
N GLY A 136 -0.01 -3.95 -11.89
CA GLY A 136 0.87 -5.12 -11.97
C GLY A 136 1.66 -5.44 -10.69
N ARG A 137 1.52 -4.63 -9.62
CA ARG A 137 2.30 -4.79 -8.38
C ARG A 137 1.48 -5.51 -7.32
N THR A 138 2.13 -6.41 -6.57
CA THR A 138 1.53 -7.13 -5.44
C THR A 138 2.42 -7.05 -4.22
N ALA A 139 1.82 -6.84 -3.05
CA ALA A 139 2.49 -6.91 -1.76
C ALA A 139 1.64 -7.67 -0.74
N VAL A 140 2.31 -8.33 0.20
CA VAL A 140 1.67 -9.05 1.31
C VAL A 140 2.31 -8.62 2.62
N LYS A 141 1.49 -8.34 3.63
CA LYS A 141 1.92 -8.04 4.99
C LYS A 141 1.25 -9.00 5.97
N LYS A 142 2.04 -9.51 6.91
CA LYS A 142 1.55 -10.36 8.01
C LYS A 142 0.92 -9.47 9.08
N VAL A 143 -0.29 -9.82 9.51
CA VAL A 143 -1.01 -9.19 10.61
C VAL A 143 -1.14 -10.22 11.73
N VAL A 144 -0.95 -9.81 12.98
CA VAL A 144 -1.21 -10.67 14.15
C VAL A 144 -2.33 -10.03 14.96
N VAL A 145 -3.40 -10.79 15.17
CA VAL A 145 -4.51 -10.38 16.04
C VAL A 145 -4.33 -11.06 17.39
N ILE A 146 -4.22 -10.26 18.44
CA ILE A 146 -4.18 -10.67 19.83
C ILE A 146 -5.42 -10.11 20.55
N ARG A 147 -5.88 -10.77 21.60
CA ARG A 147 -6.94 -10.31 22.50
C ARG A 147 -6.54 -10.52 23.94
#